data_AF-A0A101HZ19-F1
#
_entry.id   AF-A0A101HZ19-F1
#
_cell.length_a   1.000
_cell.length_b   1.000
_cell.length_c   1.000
_cell.angle_alpha   90.00
_cell.angle_beta   90.00
_cell.angle_gamma   90.00
#
_symmetry.space_group_name_H-M   'P 1'
#
loop_
_entity.id
_entity.type
_entity.pdbx_description
1 polymer ?
#
loop_
_entity_poly.entity_id
_entity_poly.type
_entity_poly.pdbx_seq_one_letter_code
_entity_poly.pdbx_strand_id
1 'polypeptide(L)'
;MHIEYSRPQTNTKLTNKEVAQSYKLLWKVERAFRELKSGLDLRPIYHYTDTRVKGHIMICFLALVMETALCRKLKEIGSTFSYAEILEDLKEIRAVEITVEGKRFLARTEMMGNAYDAFKALKIRPPDLLKE
;
A
#
# COMPACT_ATOMS: atom_id res chain seq x y z
N MET A 1 -4.50 -25.06 40.90
CA MET A 1 -3.57 -25.40 39.80
C MET A 1 -3.21 -24.09 39.10
N HIS A 2 -2.19 -23.41 39.62
CA HIS A 2 -1.69 -22.16 39.05
C HIS A 2 -0.93 -22.51 37.76
N ILE A 3 -1.47 -22.12 36.62
CA ILE A 3 -0.75 -22.22 35.35
C ILE A 3 0.22 -21.04 35.35
N GLU A 4 1.46 -21.30 35.75
CA GLU A 4 2.56 -20.36 35.49
C GLU A 4 2.66 -20.18 33.98
N TYR A 5 2.37 -18.97 33.51
CA TYR A 5 2.64 -18.59 32.13
C TYR A 5 4.16 -18.73 31.90
N SER A 6 4.57 -19.82 31.24
CA SER A 6 5.95 -19.96 30.74
C SER A 6 6.24 -18.75 29.87
N ARG A 7 7.12 -17.88 30.38
CA ARG A 7 7.56 -16.67 29.67
C ARG A 7 8.19 -17.12 28.35
N PRO A 8 7.83 -16.52 27.21
CA PRO A 8 8.50 -16.81 25.94
C PRO A 8 9.98 -16.40 26.10
N GLN A 9 10.87 -17.40 26.16
CA GLN A 9 12.30 -17.18 26.21
C GLN A 9 12.83 -17.16 24.77
N THR A 10 13.29 -16.00 24.31
CA THR A 10 13.97 -15.84 23.02
C THR A 10 15.47 -15.67 23.26
N ASN A 11 16.33 -16.25 22.42
CA ASN A 11 17.80 -16.11 22.48
C ASN A 11 18.27 -14.71 22.05
N THR A 12 17.60 -13.67 22.53
CA THR A 12 17.72 -12.29 22.07
C THR A 12 17.73 -11.37 23.27
N LYS A 13 18.58 -10.34 23.23
CA LYS A 13 18.75 -9.36 24.33
C LYS A 13 17.56 -8.38 24.48
N LEU A 14 16.49 -8.58 23.72
CA LEU A 14 15.29 -7.74 23.71
C LEU A 14 14.35 -8.15 24.84
N THR A 15 13.67 -7.18 25.43
CA THR A 15 12.61 -7.43 26.42
C THR A 15 11.39 -8.08 25.76
N ASN A 16 10.58 -8.80 26.53
CA ASN A 16 9.35 -9.45 26.02
C ASN A 16 8.41 -8.47 25.28
N LYS A 17 8.36 -7.21 25.72
CA LYS A 17 7.58 -6.15 25.07
C LYS A 17 8.14 -5.79 23.69
N GLU A 18 9.46 -5.69 23.57
CA GLU A 18 10.14 -5.43 22.31
C GLU A 18 10.04 -6.62 21.34
N VAL A 19 10.09 -7.85 21.86
CA VAL A 19 9.85 -9.07 21.07
C VAL A 19 8.44 -9.06 20.49
N ALA A 20 7.42 -8.82 21.31
CA ALA A 20 6.03 -8.73 20.84
C ALA A 20 5.82 -7.61 19.82
N GLN A 21 6.50 -6.47 19.99
CA GLN A 21 6.43 -5.36 19.06
C GLN A 21 7.14 -5.66 17.73
N SER A 22 8.28 -6.36 17.77
CA SER A 22 9.01 -6.83 16.60
C SER A 22 8.20 -7.86 15.80
N TYR A 23 7.53 -8.79 16.48
CA TYR A 23 6.60 -9.73 15.86
C TYR A 23 5.42 -9.01 15.17
N LYS A 24 4.87 -7.95 15.78
CA LYS A 24 3.82 -7.14 15.14
C LYS A 24 4.33 -6.39 13.91
N LEU A 25 5.59 -5.96 13.90
CA LEU A 25 6.20 -5.35 12.72
C LEU A 25 6.40 -6.38 11.61
N LEU A 26 6.88 -7.58 11.95
CA LEU A 26 7.03 -8.69 11.00
C LEU A 26 5.67 -9.05 10.37
N TRP A 27 4.61 -9.18 11.16
CA TRP A 27 3.28 -9.46 10.65
C TRP A 27 2.75 -8.38 9.71
N LYS A 28 3.04 -7.10 9.98
CA LYS A 28 2.69 -6.01 9.05
C LYS A 28 3.43 -6.14 7.73
N VAL A 29 4.72 -6.48 7.77
CA VAL A 29 5.53 -6.73 6.59
C VAL A 29 4.92 -7.91 5.80
N GLU A 30 4.68 -9.05 6.44
CA GLU A 30 4.07 -10.22 5.80
C GLU A 30 2.68 -9.94 5.21
N ARG A 31 1.86 -9.16 5.91
CA ARG A 31 0.55 -8.74 5.42
C ARG A 31 0.68 -7.83 4.21
N ALA A 32 1.55 -6.83 4.24
CA ALA A 32 1.84 -5.98 3.08
C ALA A 32 2.34 -6.81 1.90
N PHE A 33 3.28 -7.74 2.11
CA PHE A 33 3.74 -8.66 1.05
C PHE A 33 2.60 -9.54 0.49
N ARG A 34 1.61 -9.92 1.32
CA ARG A 34 0.42 -10.68 0.90
C ARG A 34 -0.55 -9.80 0.11
N GLU A 35 -0.86 -8.61 0.62
CA GLU A 35 -1.73 -7.61 -0.03
C GLU A 35 -1.11 -7.10 -1.34
N LEU A 36 0.21 -7.00 -1.43
CA LEU A 36 0.93 -6.66 -2.66
C LEU A 36 0.80 -7.76 -3.72
N LYS A 37 0.88 -9.02 -3.30
CA LYS A 37 0.68 -10.17 -4.20
C LYS A 37 -0.76 -10.26 -4.72
N SER A 38 -1.75 -9.82 -3.95
CA SER A 38 -3.17 -9.85 -4.36
C SER A 38 -3.67 -8.56 -5.00
N GLY A 39 -3.22 -7.40 -4.53
CA GLY A 39 -3.71 -6.08 -4.89
C GLY A 39 -2.99 -5.41 -6.06
N LEU A 40 -1.70 -5.75 -6.27
CA LEU A 40 -0.90 -5.35 -7.44
C LEU A 40 -0.62 -6.52 -8.40
N ASP A 41 -1.24 -7.69 -8.18
CA ASP A 41 -1.05 -8.93 -8.94
C ASP A 41 0.43 -9.32 -9.17
N LEU A 42 1.28 -9.09 -8.17
CA LEU A 42 2.73 -9.39 -8.21
C LEU A 42 3.03 -10.89 -8.06
N ARG A 43 2.13 -11.79 -8.48
CA ARG A 43 2.32 -13.23 -8.32
C ARG A 43 3.62 -13.66 -9.03
N PRO A 44 4.52 -14.38 -8.34
CA PRO A 44 5.77 -14.81 -8.94
C PRO A 44 5.47 -15.84 -10.03
N ILE A 45 5.59 -15.42 -11.29
CA ILE A 45 5.61 -16.32 -12.45
C ILE A 45 7.05 -16.84 -12.53
N TYR A 46 7.31 -17.95 -11.83
CA TYR A 46 8.48 -18.81 -12.02
C TYR A 46 9.81 -18.07 -12.18
N HIS A 47 10.33 -17.50 -11.09
CA HIS A 47 11.64 -16.84 -11.07
C HIS A 47 12.71 -17.79 -10.52
N TYR A 48 13.46 -18.44 -11.42
CA TYR A 48 14.53 -19.38 -11.08
C TYR A 48 15.95 -18.77 -11.11
N THR A 49 16.07 -17.49 -11.47
CA THR A 49 17.36 -16.77 -11.52
C THR A 49 17.46 -15.74 -10.39
N ASP A 50 18.62 -15.74 -9.70
CA ASP A 50 18.96 -14.82 -8.60
C ASP A 50 18.60 -13.36 -8.89
N THR A 51 18.83 -12.89 -10.11
CA THR A 51 18.54 -11.51 -10.52
C THR A 51 17.05 -11.18 -10.45
N ARG A 52 16.17 -12.09 -10.88
CA ARG A 52 14.71 -11.88 -10.83
C ARG A 52 14.17 -11.97 -9.40
N VAL A 53 14.75 -12.82 -8.56
CA VAL A 53 14.42 -12.88 -7.12
C VAL A 53 14.78 -11.57 -6.44
N LYS A 54 16.00 -11.06 -6.67
CA LYS A 54 16.45 -9.76 -6.12
C LYS A 54 15.55 -8.60 -6.61
N GLY A 55 15.19 -8.59 -7.89
CA GLY A 55 14.27 -7.59 -8.45
C GLY A 55 12.88 -7.64 -7.82
N HIS A 56 12.30 -8.83 -7.66
CA HIS A 56 10.98 -8.99 -7.04
C HIS A 56 10.98 -8.54 -5.56
N ILE A 57 12.01 -8.91 -4.80
CA ILE A 57 12.17 -8.46 -3.41
C ILE A 57 12.27 -6.93 -3.35
N MET A 58 13.02 -6.31 -4.25
CA MET A 58 13.16 -4.85 -4.33
C MET A 58 11.81 -4.16 -4.61
N ILE A 59 11.04 -4.66 -5.59
CA ILE A 59 9.71 -4.10 -5.92
C ILE A 59 8.76 -4.25 -4.73
N CYS A 60 8.73 -5.42 -4.08
CA CYS A 60 7.88 -5.62 -2.92
C CYS A 60 8.27 -4.72 -1.74
N PHE A 61 9.57 -4.55 -1.49
CA PHE A 61 10.06 -3.63 -0.46
C PHE A 61 9.68 -2.18 -0.77
N LEU A 62 9.86 -1.74 -2.01
CA LEU A 62 9.45 -0.42 -2.46
C LEU A 62 7.95 -0.20 -2.23
N ALA A 63 7.12 -1.17 -2.60
CA ALA A 63 5.69 -1.06 -2.48
C ALA A 63 5.23 -1.05 -1.00
N LEU A 64 5.88 -1.83 -0.11
CA LEU A 64 5.70 -1.73 1.35
C LEU A 64 6.07 -0.35 1.90
N VAL A 65 7.18 0.24 1.43
CA VAL A 65 7.59 1.60 1.83
C VAL A 65 6.52 2.62 1.40
N MET A 66 6.00 2.50 0.18
CA MET A 66 4.94 3.36 -0.34
C MET A 66 3.64 3.21 0.46
N GLU A 67 3.19 1.99 0.74
CA GLU A 67 2.02 1.69 1.58
C GLU A 67 2.19 2.31 2.97
N THR A 68 3.33 2.09 3.61
CA THR A 68 3.61 2.60 4.96
C THR A 68 3.63 4.13 4.98
N ALA A 69 4.23 4.77 3.96
CA ALA A 69 4.25 6.21 3.82
C ALA A 69 2.85 6.79 3.64
N LEU A 70 2.02 6.17 2.78
CA LEU A 70 0.64 6.61 2.57
C LEU A 70 -0.20 6.46 3.84
N CYS A 71 -0.13 5.30 4.51
CA CYS A 71 -0.81 5.07 5.79
C CYS A 71 -0.44 6.10 6.86
N ARG A 72 0.84 6.51 6.92
CA ARG A 72 1.31 7.54 7.85
C ARG A 72 0.69 8.90 7.53
N LYS A 73 0.71 9.31 6.26
CA LYS A 73 0.13 10.58 5.82
C LYS A 73 -1.38 10.64 5.99
N LEU A 74 -2.08 9.53 5.75
CA LEU A 74 -3.52 9.42 5.99
C LEU A 74 -3.87 9.60 7.48
N LYS A 75 -3.04 9.05 8.38
CA LYS A 75 -3.21 9.28 9.83
C LYS A 75 -2.95 10.72 10.23
N GLU A 76 -1.98 11.40 9.60
CA GLU A 76 -1.69 12.82 9.88
C GLU A 76 -2.88 13.73 9.54
N ILE A 77 -3.68 13.39 8.51
CA ILE A 77 -4.90 14.13 8.17
C ILE A 77 -6.15 13.63 8.90
N GLY A 78 -6.02 12.62 9.77
CA GLY A 78 -7.12 12.05 10.54
C GLY A 78 -8.10 11.19 9.72
N SER A 79 -7.68 10.64 8.57
CA SER A 79 -8.55 9.79 7.75
C SER A 79 -8.88 8.48 8.48
N THR A 80 -10.15 8.08 8.44
CA THR A 80 -10.67 6.86 9.08
C THR A 80 -10.63 5.63 8.18
N PHE A 81 -10.34 5.82 6.89
CA PHE A 81 -10.38 4.76 5.88
C PHE A 81 -9.10 3.92 5.89
N SER A 82 -9.27 2.64 5.57
CA SER A 82 -8.14 1.73 5.42
C SER A 82 -7.40 1.99 4.10
N TYR A 83 -6.13 1.58 4.06
CA TYR A 83 -5.31 1.65 2.85
C TYR A 83 -5.96 0.92 1.67
N ALA A 84 -6.59 -0.24 1.93
CA ALA A 84 -7.23 -1.04 0.90
C ALA A 84 -8.41 -0.31 0.25
N GLU A 85 -9.27 0.33 1.05
CA GLU A 85 -10.41 1.11 0.53
C GLU A 85 -9.94 2.27 -0.36
N ILE A 86 -8.95 3.02 0.11
CA ILE A 86 -8.39 4.14 -0.66
C ILE A 86 -7.72 3.65 -1.95
N LEU A 87 -7.02 2.52 -1.90
CA LEU A 87 -6.38 1.95 -3.08
C LEU A 87 -7.40 1.49 -4.11
N GLU A 88 -8.52 0.91 -3.67
CA GLU A 88 -9.62 0.49 -4.56
C GLU A 88 -10.25 1.73 -5.23
N ASP A 89 -10.54 2.78 -4.46
CA ASP A 89 -11.08 4.03 -5.01
C ASP A 89 -10.09 4.71 -5.97
N LEU A 90 -8.78 4.64 -5.69
CA LEU A 90 -7.73 5.16 -6.57
C LEU A 90 -7.64 4.39 -7.89
N LYS A 91 -7.87 3.06 -7.89
CA LYS A 91 -7.85 2.23 -9.11
C LYS A 91 -8.96 2.58 -10.10
N GLU A 92 -10.09 3.09 -9.59
CA GLU A 92 -11.22 3.51 -10.42
C GLU A 92 -10.99 4.85 -11.13
N ILE A 93 -9.95 5.60 -10.74
CA ILE A 93 -9.55 6.82 -11.44
C ILE A 93 -8.82 6.44 -12.73
N ARG A 94 -9.46 6.70 -13.87
CA ARG A 94 -8.92 6.42 -15.20
C ARG A 94 -8.78 7.71 -16.00
N ALA A 95 -7.73 7.76 -16.81
CA ALA A 95 -7.58 8.78 -17.85
C ALA A 95 -8.23 8.26 -19.13
N VAL A 96 -9.16 9.02 -19.68
CA VAL A 96 -9.92 8.72 -20.90
C VAL A 96 -9.59 9.77 -21.94
N GLU A 97 -9.24 9.34 -23.14
CA GLU A 97 -9.06 10.24 -24.25
C GLU A 97 -10.41 10.43 -24.98
N ILE A 98 -10.87 11.67 -25.10
CA ILE A 98 -12.13 12.01 -25.74
C ILE A 98 -11.80 12.84 -26.99
N THR A 99 -12.33 12.43 -28.15
CA THR A 99 -12.22 13.24 -29.37
C THR A 99 -13.54 13.94 -29.63
N VAL A 100 -13.53 15.27 -29.62
CA VAL A 100 -14.69 16.11 -29.95
C VAL A 100 -14.26 17.05 -31.06
N GLU A 101 -15.00 17.04 -32.19
CA GLU A 101 -14.76 17.93 -33.34
C GLU A 101 -13.30 17.94 -33.85
N GLY A 102 -12.61 16.79 -33.80
CA GLY A 102 -11.22 16.65 -34.25
C GLY A 102 -10.16 17.09 -33.25
N LYS A 103 -10.54 17.62 -32.07
CA LYS A 103 -9.64 17.89 -30.95
C LYS A 103 -9.62 16.72 -29.98
N ARG A 104 -8.43 16.34 -29.50
CA ARG A 104 -8.22 15.28 -28.51
C ARG A 104 -8.14 15.92 -27.13
N PHE A 105 -8.94 15.45 -26.20
CA PHE A 105 -8.95 15.88 -24.80
C PHE A 105 -8.57 14.70 -23.92
N LEU A 106 -7.75 14.95 -22.91
CA LEU A 106 -7.51 13.99 -21.85
C LEU A 106 -8.44 14.32 -20.68
N ALA A 107 -9.40 13.45 -20.43
CA ALA A 107 -10.34 13.57 -19.34
C ALA A 107 -10.05 12.55 -18.24
N ARG A 108 -10.43 12.86 -17.01
CA ARG A 108 -10.39 11.93 -15.88
C ARG A 108 -11.81 11.46 -15.56
N THR A 109 -11.96 10.20 -15.15
CA THR A 109 -13.24 9.72 -14.58
C THR A 109 -13.56 10.41 -13.26
N GLU A 110 -14.86 10.55 -12.95
CA GLU A 110 -15.31 11.08 -11.66
C GLU A 110 -14.62 10.34 -10.51
N MET A 111 -14.13 11.10 -9.51
CA MET A 111 -13.52 10.49 -8.32
C MET A 111 -14.66 9.99 -7.43
N MET A 112 -14.84 8.68 -7.36
CA MET A 112 -15.77 8.07 -6.43
C MET A 112 -15.08 7.78 -5.10
N GLY A 113 -15.84 7.82 -4.00
CA GLY A 113 -15.36 7.44 -2.67
C GLY A 113 -14.33 8.39 -2.06
N ASN A 114 -13.30 7.81 -1.43
CA ASN A 114 -12.33 8.50 -0.58
C ASN A 114 -10.97 8.69 -1.26
N ALA A 115 -10.89 8.50 -2.58
CA ALA A 115 -9.65 8.71 -3.32
C ALA A 115 -9.07 10.13 -3.11
N TYR A 116 -9.94 11.12 -2.85
CA TYR A 116 -9.53 12.49 -2.54
C TYR A 116 -8.64 12.59 -1.29
N ASP A 117 -8.87 11.75 -0.28
CA ASP A 117 -8.05 11.72 0.94
C ASP A 117 -6.60 11.37 0.63
N ALA A 118 -6.34 10.52 -0.38
CA ALA A 118 -4.98 10.22 -0.82
C ALA A 118 -4.29 11.46 -1.41
N PHE A 119 -4.97 12.19 -2.30
CA PHE A 119 -4.43 13.43 -2.88
C PHE A 119 -4.19 14.49 -1.82
N LYS A 120 -5.13 14.65 -0.88
CA LYS A 120 -5.02 15.55 0.26
C LYS A 120 -3.84 15.19 1.18
N ALA A 121 -3.70 13.91 1.54
CA ALA A 121 -2.62 13.40 2.37
C ALA A 121 -1.25 13.58 1.71
N LEU A 122 -1.18 13.38 0.38
CA LEU A 122 0.03 13.57 -0.41
C LEU A 122 0.30 15.03 -0.77
N LYS A 123 -0.66 15.94 -0.55
CA LYS A 123 -0.61 17.35 -0.98
C LYS A 123 -0.41 17.50 -2.50
N ILE A 124 -1.00 16.60 -3.27
CA ILE A 124 -0.94 16.58 -4.73
C ILE A 124 -2.28 17.09 -5.27
N ARG A 125 -2.24 17.88 -6.34
CA ARG A 125 -3.47 18.28 -7.05
C ARG A 125 -4.02 17.07 -7.81
N PRO A 126 -5.29 16.70 -7.64
CA PRO A 126 -5.91 15.67 -8.46
C PRO A 126 -5.85 16.07 -9.94
N PRO A 127 -5.75 15.10 -10.87
CA PRO A 127 -5.76 15.40 -12.30
C PRO A 127 -7.03 16.15 -12.70
N ASP A 128 -6.89 17.07 -13.66
CA ASP A 128 -8.00 17.88 -14.15
C ASP A 128 -9.05 17.00 -14.85
N LEU A 129 -10.33 17.37 -14.73
CA LEU A 129 -11.42 16.63 -15.34
C LEU A 129 -11.34 16.64 -16.87
N LEU A 130 -10.85 17.74 -17.44
CA LEU A 130 -10.63 17.94 -18.86
C LEU A 130 -9.35 18.76 -19.05
N LYS A 131 -8.45 18.25 -19.89
CA LYS A 131 -7.26 18.97 -20.34
C LYS A 131 -7.17 18.87 -21.87
N GLU A 132 -7.06 20.03 -22.52
CA GLU A 132 -6.84 20.18 -23.96
C GLU A 132 -5.40 19.82 -24.36
#